data_AF-A0A067R6N1-F1
#
_entry.id   AF-A0A067R6N1-F1
#
_cell.length_a   1.000
_cell.length_b   1.000
_cell.length_c   1.000
_cell.angle_alpha   90.00
_cell.angle_beta   90.00
_cell.angle_gamma   90.00
#
_symmetry.space_group_name_H-M   'P 1'
#
loop_
_entity.id
_entity.type
_entity.pdbx_description
1 polymer ?
#
loop_
_entity_poly.entity_id
_entity_poly.type
_entity_poly.pdbx_seq_one_letter_code
_entity_poly.pdbx_strand_id
1 'polypeptide(L)'
;GTQLLVFQVSWIRKRDAHILTVDRYTFIADDRFQAFLVEATDTWTLQIKYVQARDAGQYECQVSTEPKMSHFITLNIVGPSPRKGWKDPVHMDLSSDRTLIIIKNKMFITTTFSLAVPKIEIMGESDIYVKTGSTVNLKCVITQSLEEPAYIFWYHDNERVLNYDPSTKDIRMERVGPDTTIGTLIIYDGRREDSGNYTCSPSNLDSASVLLHVLNGKCHT
;
A
#
# COMPACT_ATOMS: atom_id res chain seq x y z
N GLY A 1 14.80 51.10 12.55
CA GLY A 1 14.68 49.65 12.70
C GLY A 1 13.69 49.15 11.69
N THR A 2 14.12 48.34 10.73
CA THR A 2 13.23 47.74 9.74
C THR A 2 12.48 46.59 10.39
N GLN A 3 11.16 46.71 10.49
CA GLN A 3 10.29 45.62 10.87
C GLN A 3 10.42 44.53 9.80
N LEU A 4 11.04 43.40 10.15
CA LEU A 4 11.00 42.21 9.30
C LEU A 4 9.53 41.81 9.16
N LEU A 5 9.01 41.90 7.94
CA LEU A 5 7.68 41.39 7.62
C LEU A 5 7.76 39.87 7.66
N VAL A 6 7.28 39.28 8.75
CA VAL A 6 7.12 37.83 8.88
C VAL A 6 5.77 37.49 8.25
N PHE A 7 5.81 36.79 7.12
CA PHE A 7 4.59 36.30 6.48
C PHE A 7 4.19 34.95 7.08
N GLN A 8 2.90 34.77 7.33
CA GLN A 8 2.34 33.53 7.83
C GLN A 8 1.92 32.63 6.67
N VAL A 9 2.04 31.32 6.85
CA VAL A 9 1.58 30.31 5.88
C VAL A 9 0.39 29.57 6.46
N SER A 10 -0.74 29.59 5.77
CA SER A 10 -1.96 28.92 6.18
C SER A 10 -2.32 27.81 5.21
N TRP A 11 -2.80 26.68 5.74
CA TRP A 11 -3.38 25.60 4.94
C TRP A 11 -4.89 25.59 5.10
N ILE A 12 -5.61 25.57 3.97
CA ILE A 12 -7.07 25.70 3.93
C ILE A 12 -7.64 24.56 3.10
N ARG A 13 -8.70 23.91 3.60
CA ARG A 13 -9.46 22.91 2.84
C ARG A 13 -10.55 23.61 2.02
N LYS A 14 -10.54 23.46 0.69
CA LYS A 14 -11.38 24.31 -0.18
C LYS A 14 -12.85 23.95 -0.17
N ARG A 15 -13.20 22.68 0.01
CA ARG A 15 -14.60 22.23 -0.04
C ARG A 15 -15.50 22.94 0.98
N ASP A 16 -14.93 23.37 2.10
CA ASP A 16 -15.63 23.99 3.23
C ASP A 16 -14.93 25.25 3.77
N ALA A 17 -13.88 25.72 3.09
CA ALA A 17 -13.05 26.86 3.48
C ALA A 17 -12.49 26.78 4.92
N HIS A 18 -12.35 25.58 5.47
CA HIS A 18 -11.87 25.39 6.84
C HIS A 18 -10.36 25.59 6.91
N ILE A 19 -9.88 26.40 7.85
CA ILE A 19 -8.45 26.57 8.14
C ILE A 19 -7.97 25.32 8.88
N LEU A 20 -6.98 24.65 8.30
CA LEU A 20 -6.39 23.44 8.87
C LEU A 20 -5.26 23.83 9.83
N THR A 21 -4.34 24.66 9.35
CA THR A 21 -3.19 25.14 10.12
C THR A 21 -2.85 26.57 9.76
N VAL A 22 -2.20 27.27 10.68
CA VAL A 22 -1.44 28.50 10.41
C VAL A 22 -0.06 28.28 11.00
N ASP A 23 0.96 28.39 10.16
CA ASP A 23 2.33 28.02 10.46
C ASP A 23 2.35 26.60 11.04
N ARG A 24 2.96 26.39 12.21
CA ARG A 24 3.01 25.08 12.90
C ARG A 24 1.76 24.78 13.75
N TYR A 25 0.83 25.72 13.88
CA TYR A 25 -0.32 25.57 14.76
C TYR A 25 -1.52 24.98 14.00
N THR A 26 -2.09 23.90 14.54
CA THR A 26 -3.27 23.23 13.96
C THR A 26 -4.57 23.82 14.52
N PHE A 27 -5.47 24.25 13.64
CA PHE A 27 -6.79 24.80 13.95
C PHE A 27 -7.92 23.78 13.81
N ILE A 28 -7.78 22.80 12.91
CA ILE A 28 -8.77 21.73 12.79
C ILE A 28 -8.68 20.78 13.99
N ALA A 29 -9.82 20.28 14.46
CA ALA A 29 -9.88 19.34 15.58
C ALA A 29 -9.37 17.93 15.25
N ASP A 30 -9.18 17.63 13.95
CA ASP A 30 -8.65 16.35 13.46
C ASP A 30 -7.12 16.36 13.62
N ASP A 31 -6.65 15.63 14.62
CA ASP A 31 -5.26 15.48 15.07
C ASP A 31 -4.35 14.78 14.05
N ARG A 32 -4.93 14.24 12.98
CA ARG A 32 -4.17 13.75 11.82
C ARG A 32 -3.52 14.87 11.01
N PHE A 33 -4.04 16.10 11.10
CA PHE A 33 -3.53 17.26 10.37
C PHE A 33 -2.46 18.00 11.17
N GLN A 34 -1.25 18.11 10.62
CA GLN A 34 -0.14 18.83 11.23
C GLN A 34 0.60 19.62 10.17
N ALA A 35 1.23 20.74 10.52
CA ALA A 35 2.11 21.45 9.59
C ALA A 35 3.50 21.62 10.18
N PHE A 36 4.52 21.46 9.35
CA PHE A 36 5.91 21.62 9.75
C PHE A 36 6.71 22.40 8.70
N LEU A 37 7.73 23.11 9.17
CA LEU A 37 8.70 23.81 8.34
C LEU A 37 9.94 22.94 8.18
N VAL A 38 10.32 22.67 6.93
CA VAL A 38 11.59 22.06 6.59
C VAL A 38 12.63 23.16 6.46
N GLU A 39 13.35 23.42 7.55
CA GLU A 39 14.27 24.56 7.69
C GLU A 39 15.38 24.58 6.64
N ALA A 40 15.90 23.41 6.25
CA ALA A 40 16.93 23.28 5.21
C ALA A 40 16.49 23.85 3.84
N THR A 41 15.17 23.96 3.61
CA THR A 41 14.59 24.33 2.31
C THR A 41 13.56 25.45 2.42
N ASP A 42 13.37 26.03 3.60
CA ASP A 42 12.32 27.02 3.92
C ASP A 42 10.93 26.63 3.37
N THR A 43 10.57 25.35 3.54
CA THR A 43 9.36 24.78 2.93
C THR A 43 8.34 24.41 3.99
N TRP A 44 7.17 25.03 3.92
CA TRP A 44 6.01 24.67 4.71
C TRP A 44 5.32 23.43 4.14
N THR A 45 5.04 22.48 5.00
CA THR A 45 4.46 21.19 4.64
C THR A 45 3.26 20.91 5.54
N LEU A 46 2.09 20.66 4.93
CA LEU A 46 0.97 20.04 5.64
C LEU A 46 1.25 18.54 5.72
N GLN A 47 0.84 17.85 6.75
CA GLN A 47 0.90 16.39 6.89
C GLN A 47 -0.49 15.93 7.29
N ILE A 48 -0.96 14.87 6.65
CA ILE A 48 -2.21 14.21 7.00
C ILE A 48 -1.87 12.76 7.30
N LYS A 49 -2.02 12.35 8.55
CA LYS A 49 -1.84 10.95 8.97
C LYS A 49 -3.09 10.14 8.63
N TYR A 50 -2.94 8.83 8.40
CA TYR A 50 -4.06 7.91 8.20
C TYR A 50 -5.09 8.43 7.17
N VAL A 51 -4.61 8.82 5.99
CA VAL A 51 -5.41 9.46 4.94
C VAL A 51 -6.60 8.56 4.55
N GLN A 52 -7.79 9.14 4.52
CA GLN A 52 -9.04 8.45 4.22
C GLN A 52 -9.64 8.97 2.92
N ALA A 53 -10.43 8.19 2.19
CA ALA A 53 -11.07 8.62 0.93
C ALA A 53 -11.77 10.00 1.02
N ARG A 54 -12.34 10.34 2.18
CA ARG A 54 -12.95 11.64 2.46
C ARG A 54 -11.97 12.81 2.53
N ASP A 55 -10.67 12.59 2.59
CA ASP A 55 -9.68 13.67 2.63
C ASP A 55 -9.36 14.16 1.20
N ALA A 56 -9.80 13.44 0.16
CA ALA A 56 -9.63 13.85 -1.23
C ALA A 56 -10.31 15.20 -1.51
N GLY A 57 -9.69 15.98 -2.40
CA GLY A 57 -10.19 17.30 -2.79
C GLY A 57 -9.09 18.36 -2.86
N GLN A 58 -9.51 19.62 -3.01
CA GLN A 58 -8.59 20.73 -3.18
C GLN A 58 -8.22 21.38 -1.82
N TYR A 59 -6.95 21.70 -1.67
CA TYR A 59 -6.35 22.41 -0.55
C TYR A 59 -5.66 23.67 -1.08
N GLU A 60 -5.60 24.70 -0.25
CA GLU A 60 -4.94 25.97 -0.55
C GLU A 60 -3.86 26.25 0.47
N CYS A 61 -2.64 26.47 -0.03
CA CYS A 61 -1.55 27.06 0.74
C CYS A 61 -1.58 28.57 0.50
N GLN A 62 -1.80 29.34 1.55
CA GLN A 62 -1.96 30.79 1.50
C GLN A 62 -0.84 31.47 2.28
N VAL A 63 -0.19 32.46 1.69
CA VAL A 63 0.81 33.33 2.34
C VAL A 63 0.17 34.70 2.60
N SER A 64 0.36 35.23 3.81
CA SER A 64 -0.25 36.48 4.29
C SER A 64 0.38 37.77 3.71
N THR A 65 0.77 37.74 2.43
CA THR A 65 1.21 38.94 1.69
C THR A 65 0.01 39.84 1.36
N GLU A 66 0.30 41.08 0.95
CA GLU A 66 -0.72 41.99 0.39
C GLU A 66 -0.35 42.31 -1.07
N PRO A 67 -1.13 41.87 -2.06
CA PRO A 67 -2.30 40.98 -1.94
C PRO A 67 -1.91 39.55 -1.55
N LYS A 68 -2.86 38.77 -1.02
CA LYS A 68 -2.60 37.40 -0.58
C LYS A 68 -2.09 36.52 -1.72
N MET A 69 -1.04 35.76 -1.46
CA MET A 69 -0.53 34.78 -2.40
C MET A 69 -1.13 33.42 -2.07
N SER A 70 -1.70 32.75 -3.07
CA SER A 70 -2.35 31.45 -2.92
C SER A 70 -1.78 30.42 -3.90
N HIS A 71 -1.67 29.17 -3.44
CA HIS A 71 -1.37 28.01 -4.25
C HIS A 71 -2.40 26.91 -4.01
N PHE A 72 -2.94 26.31 -5.08
CA PHE A 72 -4.00 25.30 -5.00
C PHE A 72 -3.46 23.90 -5.33
N ILE A 73 -3.71 22.95 -4.45
CA ILE A 73 -3.24 21.56 -4.52
C ILE A 73 -4.46 20.63 -4.56
N THR A 74 -4.50 19.66 -5.47
CA THR A 74 -5.55 18.63 -5.48
C THR A 74 -5.00 17.33 -4.92
N LEU A 75 -5.57 16.85 -3.82
CA LEU A 75 -5.29 15.53 -3.25
C LEU A 75 -6.23 14.49 -3.87
N ASN A 76 -5.65 13.53 -4.58
CA ASN A 76 -6.36 12.36 -5.10
C ASN A 76 -6.04 11.15 -4.22
N ILE A 77 -7.05 10.35 -3.90
CA ILE A 77 -6.89 9.15 -3.09
C ILE A 77 -7.27 7.96 -3.96
N VAL A 78 -6.28 7.13 -4.26
CA VAL A 78 -6.43 5.93 -5.08
C VAL A 78 -6.35 4.73 -4.15
N GLY A 79 -7.44 3.96 -4.07
CA GLY A 79 -7.50 2.71 -3.31
C GLY A 79 -7.80 1.52 -4.24
N PRO A 80 -7.62 0.28 -3.77
CA PRO A 80 -8.07 -0.88 -4.54
C PRO A 80 -9.58 -0.78 -4.75
N SER A 81 -10.03 -0.92 -6.00
CA SER A 81 -11.44 -1.09 -6.31
C SER A 81 -11.95 -2.35 -5.58
N PRO A 82 -13.03 -2.28 -4.79
CA PRO A 82 -13.65 -3.50 -4.29
C PRO A 82 -14.10 -4.35 -5.48
N ARG A 83 -13.68 -5.62 -5.52
CA ARG A 83 -14.20 -6.57 -6.51
C ARG A 83 -15.73 -6.62 -6.38
N LYS A 84 -16.44 -6.66 -7.51
CA LYS A 84 -17.90 -6.82 -7.55
C LYS A 84 -18.29 -8.04 -6.70
N GLY A 85 -19.00 -7.82 -5.59
CA GLY A 85 -19.58 -8.90 -4.78
C GLY A 85 -19.52 -8.72 -3.25
N TRP A 86 -18.74 -7.78 -2.71
CA TRP A 86 -18.64 -7.62 -1.26
C TRP A 86 -19.80 -6.78 -0.68
N LYS A 87 -20.76 -7.44 -0.02
CA LYS A 87 -21.79 -6.80 0.80
C LYS A 87 -21.49 -7.04 2.27
N ASP A 88 -20.91 -6.02 2.90
CA ASP A 88 -21.25 -5.48 4.23
C ASP A 88 -20.05 -4.77 4.89
N PRO A 89 -20.30 -3.78 5.76
CA PRO A 89 -19.34 -2.77 6.15
C PRO A 89 -18.65 -3.16 7.46
N VAL A 90 -17.37 -3.51 7.40
CA VAL A 90 -16.54 -3.63 8.61
C VAL A 90 -15.30 -2.77 8.41
N HIS A 91 -15.20 -1.76 9.29
CA HIS A 91 -14.03 -0.96 9.62
C HIS A 91 -12.74 -1.35 8.88
N MET A 92 -12.43 -0.61 7.82
CA MET A 92 -11.10 -0.61 7.22
C MET A 92 -10.16 0.08 8.19
N ASP A 93 -9.51 -0.71 9.03
CA ASP A 93 -8.46 -0.26 9.94
C ASP A 93 -7.23 0.10 9.11
N LEU A 94 -7.09 1.39 8.79
CA LEU A 94 -5.95 1.96 8.07
C LEU A 94 -4.74 2.16 9.00
N SER A 95 -4.46 1.18 9.84
CA SER A 95 -3.27 1.13 10.68
C SER A 95 -2.07 0.58 9.90
N SER A 96 -1.48 1.43 9.06
CA SER A 96 -0.02 1.45 8.86
C SER A 96 0.38 2.75 8.15
N ASP A 97 0.60 3.75 8.98
CA ASP A 97 1.60 4.80 8.84
C ASP A 97 2.09 5.12 7.41
N ARG A 98 1.40 6.06 6.72
CA ARG A 98 1.91 6.68 5.48
C ARG A 98 1.66 8.18 5.51
N THR A 99 2.76 8.92 5.64
CA THR A 99 2.83 10.37 5.47
C THR A 99 3.63 10.69 4.23
N LEU A 100 3.12 11.58 3.36
CA LEU A 100 3.94 12.46 2.50
C LEU A 100 3.10 13.58 1.88
N ILE A 101 3.55 14.82 2.03
CA ILE A 101 3.12 16.02 1.30
C ILE A 101 4.39 16.80 0.95
N ILE A 102 4.51 17.31 -0.28
CA ILE A 102 5.64 18.15 -0.72
C ILE A 102 5.08 19.33 -1.54
N ILE A 103 5.45 20.57 -1.18
CA ILE A 103 5.21 21.79 -1.99
C ILE A 103 6.48 22.17 -2.78
N LYS A 104 6.33 22.59 -4.04
CA LYS A 104 7.33 23.42 -4.75
C LYS A 104 6.76 24.81 -5.08
N ASN A 105 7.58 25.84 -4.89
CA ASN A 105 7.48 27.12 -5.58
C ASN A 105 8.67 27.26 -6.56
N LYS A 106 8.59 26.56 -7.69
CA LYS A 106 9.20 26.87 -8.99
C LYS A 106 8.81 25.79 -9.99
N MET A 107 7.95 26.19 -10.93
CA MET A 107 7.75 25.71 -12.30
C MET A 107 8.09 24.22 -12.58
N PHE A 108 7.02 23.42 -12.79
CA PHE A 108 6.93 22.00 -13.16
C PHE A 108 7.47 20.97 -12.16
N ILE A 109 6.60 20.43 -11.31
CA ILE A 109 6.30 18.98 -11.22
C ILE A 109 4.83 18.88 -10.76
N THR A 110 3.93 18.38 -11.61
CA THR A 110 2.67 17.79 -11.11
C THR A 110 3.11 16.56 -10.34
N THR A 111 3.30 16.65 -9.02
CA THR A 111 3.57 15.46 -8.22
C THR A 111 2.26 14.70 -8.12
N THR A 112 1.96 13.91 -9.14
CA THR A 112 0.94 12.88 -9.06
C THR A 112 1.45 11.87 -8.04
N PHE A 113 1.06 12.01 -6.78
CA PHE A 113 1.24 10.96 -5.80
C PHE A 113 0.25 9.85 -6.17
N SER A 114 0.68 8.92 -7.02
CA SER A 114 0.01 7.65 -7.19
C SER A 114 0.34 6.81 -5.97
N LEU A 115 -0.61 6.68 -5.04
CA LEU A 115 -0.50 5.70 -3.96
C LEU A 115 -0.41 4.32 -4.64
N ALA A 116 0.80 3.78 -4.72
CA ALA A 116 1.03 2.42 -5.16
C ALA A 116 0.55 1.53 -4.00
N VAL A 117 -0.59 0.87 -4.20
CA VAL A 117 -1.14 -0.08 -3.24
C VAL A 117 -0.44 -1.40 -3.54
N PRO A 118 0.27 -2.00 -2.56
CA PRO A 118 0.93 -3.27 -2.80
C PRO A 118 -0.08 -4.29 -3.30
N LYS A 119 0.18 -4.86 -4.48
CA LYS A 119 -0.68 -5.89 -5.06
C LYS A 119 -0.02 -7.25 -4.79
N ILE A 120 -0.81 -8.15 -4.21
CA ILE A 120 -0.37 -9.49 -3.81
C ILE A 120 -1.23 -10.49 -4.57
N GLU A 121 -0.56 -11.38 -5.30
CA GLU A 121 -1.23 -12.37 -6.14
C GLU A 121 -0.39 -13.64 -6.18
N ILE A 122 -1.03 -14.79 -6.01
CA ILE A 122 -0.39 -16.07 -6.32
C ILE A 122 -0.64 -16.34 -7.79
N MET A 123 0.43 -16.50 -8.58
CA MET A 123 0.34 -16.71 -10.02
C MET A 123 -0.49 -17.95 -10.34
N GLY A 124 -1.65 -17.71 -10.96
CA GLY A 124 -2.66 -18.70 -11.29
C GLY A 124 -4.03 -18.02 -11.39
N GLU A 125 -5.04 -18.73 -11.87
CA GLU A 125 -6.43 -18.32 -11.61
C GLU A 125 -6.74 -18.52 -10.10
N SER A 126 -8.00 -18.36 -9.67
CA SER A 126 -8.39 -18.75 -8.30
C SER A 126 -8.10 -20.23 -7.98
N ASP A 127 -7.90 -21.03 -9.02
CA ASP A 127 -7.69 -22.46 -8.99
C ASP A 127 -6.47 -22.84 -9.84
N ILE A 128 -5.60 -23.69 -9.30
CA ILE A 128 -4.43 -24.24 -9.97
C ILE A 128 -4.58 -25.74 -10.08
N TYR A 129 -4.38 -26.30 -11.27
CA TYR A 129 -4.49 -27.73 -11.54
C TYR A 129 -3.15 -28.31 -11.95
N VAL A 130 -2.69 -29.35 -11.25
CA VAL A 130 -1.41 -30.03 -11.51
C VAL A 130 -1.61 -31.54 -11.51
N LYS A 131 -0.71 -32.28 -12.16
CA LYS A 131 -0.74 -33.75 -12.18
C LYS A 131 0.05 -34.32 -11.01
N THR A 132 -0.45 -35.41 -10.40
CA THR A 132 0.29 -36.18 -9.39
C THR A 132 1.69 -36.56 -9.84
N GLY A 133 2.66 -36.44 -8.95
CA GLY A 133 4.09 -36.67 -9.18
C GLY A 133 4.83 -35.50 -9.85
N SER A 134 4.13 -34.41 -10.15
CA SER A 134 4.75 -33.20 -10.72
C SER A 134 5.24 -32.28 -9.60
N THR A 135 6.28 -31.49 -9.88
CA THR A 135 6.70 -30.41 -8.97
C THR A 135 5.74 -29.23 -9.06
N VAL A 136 5.17 -28.83 -7.92
CA VAL A 136 4.30 -27.65 -7.81
C VAL A 136 5.14 -26.42 -7.49
N ASN A 137 4.86 -25.31 -8.18
CA ASN A 137 5.54 -24.03 -7.95
C ASN A 137 4.48 -22.93 -7.75
N LEU A 138 4.17 -22.61 -6.49
CA LEU A 138 3.28 -21.51 -6.15
C LEU A 138 4.10 -20.24 -6.00
N LYS A 139 3.88 -19.26 -6.88
CA LYS A 139 4.59 -17.98 -6.87
C LYS A 139 3.70 -16.86 -6.38
N CYS A 140 3.98 -16.33 -5.20
CA CYS A 140 3.37 -15.14 -4.66
C CYS A 140 4.14 -13.91 -5.11
N VAL A 141 3.52 -13.09 -5.96
CA VAL A 141 4.11 -11.88 -6.51
C VAL A 141 3.55 -10.68 -5.77
N ILE A 142 4.43 -9.97 -5.08
CA ILE A 142 4.15 -8.73 -4.37
C ILE A 142 4.73 -7.59 -5.22
N THR A 143 3.88 -6.73 -5.77
CA THR A 143 4.31 -5.57 -6.58
C THR A 143 3.91 -4.27 -5.89
N GLN A 144 4.51 -3.15 -6.30
CA GLN A 144 4.19 -1.82 -5.75
C GLN A 144 4.42 -1.72 -4.23
N SER A 145 5.34 -2.54 -3.69
CA SER A 145 5.70 -2.51 -2.28
C SER A 145 6.81 -1.50 -2.03
N LEU A 146 6.57 -0.53 -1.14
CA LEU A 146 7.55 0.48 -0.74
C LEU A 146 8.61 -0.07 0.23
N GLU A 147 8.22 -1.08 1.01
CA GLU A 147 9.10 -1.77 1.95
C GLU A 147 9.11 -3.27 1.65
N GLU A 148 10.27 -3.89 1.79
CA GLU A 148 10.41 -5.34 1.61
C GLU A 148 9.88 -6.08 2.85
N PRO A 149 9.06 -7.14 2.69
CA PRO A 149 8.70 -7.98 3.83
C PRO A 149 9.95 -8.62 4.45
N ALA A 150 10.00 -8.74 5.78
CA ALA A 150 11.08 -9.47 6.45
C ALA A 150 10.99 -10.98 6.22
N TYR A 151 9.78 -11.48 5.98
CA TYR A 151 9.49 -12.88 5.65
C TYR A 151 8.15 -12.99 4.91
N ILE A 152 7.99 -14.10 4.17
CA ILE A 152 6.72 -14.53 3.58
C ILE A 152 6.38 -15.90 4.13
N PHE A 153 5.27 -16.00 4.88
CA PHE A 153 4.75 -17.26 5.35
C PHE A 153 3.79 -17.88 4.34
N TRP A 154 3.80 -19.20 4.28
CA TRP A 154 2.84 -19.99 3.54
C TRP A 154 1.97 -20.78 4.50
N TYR A 155 0.68 -20.85 4.19
CA TYR A 155 -0.29 -21.66 4.91
C TYR A 155 -0.98 -22.62 3.93
N HIS A 156 -1.24 -23.84 4.38
CA HIS A 156 -2.05 -24.84 3.69
C HIS A 156 -3.22 -25.18 4.61
N ASP A 157 -4.44 -24.90 4.16
CA ASP A 157 -5.67 -25.09 4.95
C ASP A 157 -5.61 -24.46 6.36
N ASN A 158 -5.04 -23.24 6.42
CA ASN A 158 -4.79 -22.43 7.63
C ASN A 158 -3.70 -22.95 8.56
N GLU A 159 -3.03 -24.06 8.24
CA GLU A 159 -1.85 -24.52 8.97
C GLU A 159 -0.57 -23.98 8.34
N ARG A 160 0.37 -23.54 9.18
CA ARG A 160 1.63 -22.99 8.69
C ARG A 160 2.45 -24.07 8.00
N VAL A 161 2.83 -23.85 6.75
CA VAL A 161 3.75 -24.72 6.02
C VAL A 161 5.16 -24.54 6.58
N LEU A 162 5.77 -25.65 6.97
CA LEU A 162 7.11 -25.67 7.56
C LEU A 162 8.07 -26.39 6.61
N ASN A 163 9.25 -25.81 6.42
CA ASN A 163 10.33 -26.41 5.62
C ASN A 163 11.25 -27.24 6.55
N TYR A 164 10.75 -28.37 7.03
CA TYR A 164 11.56 -29.31 7.84
C TYR A 164 12.48 -30.17 6.98
N ASP A 165 12.01 -30.56 5.78
CA ASP A 165 12.76 -31.36 4.82
C ASP A 165 12.79 -30.66 3.45
N PRO A 166 13.91 -30.02 3.10
CA PRO A 166 14.11 -29.32 1.83
C PRO A 166 13.97 -30.21 0.59
N SER A 167 14.00 -31.54 0.73
CA SER A 167 13.78 -32.48 -0.37
C SER A 167 12.31 -32.65 -0.74
N THR A 168 11.39 -32.26 0.15
CA THR A 168 9.93 -32.38 -0.05
C THR A 168 9.28 -31.03 -0.35
N LYS A 169 9.66 -29.99 0.40
CA LYS A 169 9.14 -28.63 0.23
C LYS A 169 10.28 -27.64 0.33
N ASP A 170 10.27 -26.60 -0.49
CA ASP A 170 11.24 -25.51 -0.43
C ASP A 170 10.50 -24.17 -0.43
N ILE A 171 10.95 -23.23 0.41
CA ILE A 171 10.36 -21.89 0.52
C ILE A 171 11.47 -20.89 0.24
N ARG A 172 11.25 -20.09 -0.79
CA ARG A 172 12.22 -19.10 -1.28
C ARG A 172 11.58 -17.72 -1.28
N MET A 173 12.37 -16.71 -1.00
CA MET A 173 11.99 -15.31 -1.14
C MET A 173 13.09 -14.61 -1.91
N GLU A 174 12.71 -13.88 -2.96
CA GLU A 174 13.63 -13.15 -3.81
C GLU A 174 13.10 -11.75 -4.12
N ARG A 175 13.98 -10.75 -4.02
CA ARG A 175 13.71 -9.40 -4.48
C ARG A 175 14.09 -9.28 -5.95
N VAL A 176 13.09 -9.20 -6.83
CA VAL A 176 13.28 -9.22 -8.29
C VAL A 176 13.32 -7.82 -8.89
N GLY A 177 12.76 -6.82 -8.19
CA GLY A 177 12.75 -5.44 -8.64
C GLY A 177 12.68 -4.42 -7.50
N PRO A 178 12.78 -3.12 -7.79
CA PRO A 178 12.82 -2.05 -6.80
C PRO A 178 11.54 -1.92 -5.97
N ASP A 179 10.44 -2.55 -6.37
CA ASP A 179 9.15 -2.56 -5.69
C ASP A 179 8.47 -3.95 -5.72
N THR A 180 9.23 -4.97 -6.16
CA THR A 180 8.69 -6.29 -6.48
C THR A 180 9.46 -7.39 -5.75
N THR A 181 8.73 -8.17 -4.96
CA THR A 181 9.24 -9.33 -4.20
C THR A 181 8.46 -10.57 -4.60
N ILE A 182 9.14 -11.68 -4.80
CA ILE A 182 8.52 -12.96 -5.13
C ILE A 182 8.80 -13.96 -4.00
N GLY A 183 7.73 -14.48 -3.40
CA GLY A 183 7.78 -15.64 -2.54
C GLY A 183 7.42 -16.89 -3.35
N THR A 184 8.21 -17.95 -3.27
CA THR A 184 7.94 -19.22 -3.95
C THR A 184 7.83 -20.35 -2.95
N LEU A 185 6.72 -21.08 -2.98
CA LEU A 185 6.59 -22.40 -2.35
C LEU A 185 6.71 -23.47 -3.43
N ILE A 186 7.68 -24.37 -3.25
CA ILE A 186 7.91 -25.53 -4.10
C ILE A 186 7.47 -26.77 -3.34
N ILE A 187 6.67 -27.62 -3.98
CA ILE A 187 6.30 -28.94 -3.46
C ILE A 187 6.80 -29.98 -4.46
N TYR A 188 7.75 -30.79 -4.04
CA TYR A 188 8.29 -31.88 -4.86
C TYR A 188 7.38 -33.10 -4.79
N ASP A 189 7.28 -33.86 -5.89
CA ASP A 189 6.45 -35.07 -5.99
C ASP A 189 4.99 -34.83 -5.55
N GLY A 190 4.32 -33.82 -6.11
CA GLY A 190 3.00 -33.36 -5.65
C GLY A 190 1.95 -34.48 -5.59
N ARG A 191 1.28 -34.60 -4.44
CA ARG A 191 0.31 -35.66 -4.14
C ARG A 191 -1.10 -35.12 -4.00
N ARG A 192 -2.08 -36.02 -3.99
CA ARG A 192 -3.48 -35.63 -3.76
C ARG A 192 -3.66 -34.92 -2.42
N GLU A 193 -2.92 -35.32 -1.39
CA GLU A 193 -2.93 -34.66 -0.07
C GLU A 193 -2.38 -33.23 -0.07
N ASP A 194 -1.61 -32.83 -1.08
CA ASP A 194 -1.19 -31.44 -1.26
C ASP A 194 -2.29 -30.60 -1.92
N SER A 195 -3.48 -31.14 -2.21
CA SER A 195 -4.61 -30.31 -2.65
C SER A 195 -5.18 -29.53 -1.47
N GLY A 196 -5.58 -28.29 -1.70
CA GLY A 196 -6.14 -27.44 -0.64
C GLY A 196 -5.90 -25.96 -0.87
N ASN A 197 -6.31 -25.15 0.10
CA ASN A 197 -6.16 -23.70 0.03
C ASN A 197 -4.75 -23.30 0.48
N TYR A 198 -3.99 -22.71 -0.44
CA TYR A 198 -2.67 -22.16 -0.16
C TYR A 198 -2.75 -20.65 -0.01
N THR A 199 -2.27 -20.14 1.13
CA THR A 199 -2.23 -18.70 1.42
C THR A 199 -0.80 -18.21 1.58
N CYS A 200 -0.43 -17.19 0.81
CA CYS A 200 0.79 -16.43 0.96
C CYS A 200 0.54 -15.23 1.88
N SER A 201 1.32 -15.10 2.94
CA SER A 201 1.18 -14.06 3.98
C SER A 201 2.52 -13.39 4.26
N PRO A 202 2.81 -12.23 3.65
CA PRO A 202 3.97 -11.40 3.98
C PRO A 202 3.88 -10.83 5.40
N SER A 203 5.01 -10.44 5.99
CA SER A 203 5.09 -9.94 7.38
C SER A 203 4.42 -8.59 7.63
N ASN A 204 4.28 -7.77 6.59
CA ASN A 204 3.89 -6.36 6.67
C ASN A 204 2.73 -6.00 5.73
N LEU A 205 2.08 -6.99 5.11
CA LEU A 205 1.02 -6.79 4.12
C LEU A 205 -0.10 -7.81 4.32
N ASP A 206 -1.22 -7.58 3.63
CA ASP A 206 -2.33 -8.53 3.54
C ASP A 206 -1.90 -9.86 2.88
N SER A 207 -2.77 -10.86 2.92
CA SER A 207 -2.51 -12.17 2.32
C SER A 207 -3.28 -12.40 1.02
N ALA A 208 -2.82 -13.36 0.22
CA ALA A 208 -3.52 -13.84 -0.96
C ALA A 208 -3.60 -15.37 -0.93
N SER A 209 -4.69 -15.92 -1.47
CA SER A 209 -5.00 -17.35 -1.42
C SER A 209 -5.33 -17.91 -2.80
N VAL A 210 -5.01 -19.18 -3.02
CA VAL A 210 -5.33 -19.94 -4.23
C VAL A 210 -5.70 -21.38 -3.87
N LEU A 211 -6.62 -21.99 -4.62
CA LEU A 211 -6.98 -23.39 -4.44
C LEU A 211 -6.14 -24.28 -5.36
N LEU A 212 -5.35 -25.19 -4.79
CA LEU A 212 -4.55 -26.16 -5.54
C LEU A 212 -5.31 -27.50 -5.67
N HIS A 213 -5.35 -28.03 -6.88
CA HIS A 213 -5.93 -29.31 -7.22
C HIS A 213 -4.88 -30.23 -7.84
N VAL A 214 -4.52 -31.30 -7.13
CA VAL A 214 -3.60 -32.32 -7.65
C VAL A 214 -4.38 -33.51 -8.19
N LEU A 215 -4.34 -33.71 -9.51
CA LEU A 215 -5.15 -34.68 -10.23
C LEU A 215 -4.33 -35.91 -10.65
N ASN A 216 -4.93 -37.10 -10.53
CA ASN A 216 -4.32 -38.32 -11.09
C ASN A 216 -4.51 -38.31 -12.60
N GLY A 217 -3.41 -38.41 -13.36
CA GLY A 217 -3.50 -38.52 -14.81
C GLY A 217 -3.94 -39.92 -15.25
N LYS A 218 -5.24 -40.08 -15.56
CA LYS A 218 -5.74 -41.08 -16.52
C LYS A 218 -6.89 -40.47 -17.32
N CYS A 219 -6.64 -40.12 -18.58
CA CYS A 219 -7.74 -39.99 -19.54
C CYS A 219 -8.23 -41.40 -19.85
N HIS A 220 -9.48 -41.70 -19.51
CA HIS A 220 -10.17 -42.84 -20.08
C HIS A 220 -10.62 -42.45 -21.49
N THR A 221 -9.97 -43.04 -22.50
CA THR A 221 -10.47 -43.10 -23.88
C THR A 221 -11.39 -44.30 -24.03
#